data_AF-A0A4Y2VF96-F1
#
_entry.id   AF-A0A4Y2VF96-F1
#
_cell.length_a   1.000
_cell.length_b   1.000
_cell.length_c   1.000
_cell.angle_alpha   90.00
_cell.angle_beta   90.00
_cell.angle_gamma   90.00
#
_symmetry.space_group_name_H-M   'P 1'
#
loop_
_entity.id
_entity.type
_entity.pdbx_description
1 polymer ?
#
loop_
_entity_poly.entity_id
_entity_poly.type
_entity_poly.pdbx_seq_one_letter_code
_entity_poly.pdbx_strand_id
1 'polypeptide(L)'
;MVENKVITEELVTATAVFEDITTNLSGDEYTTASSILPLLRRMKKSLQLTETDSTLLQEIKTEIYSALKCRYETENLMSLLRLCSFCDPRFKLNFVYDADITKSIALSKMTEMYNEESYNSATIQRND
;
A
#
# COMPACT_ATOMS: atom_id res chain seq x y z
N MET A 1 -5.71 -34.32 19.32
CA MET A 1 -6.10 -34.13 17.90
C MET A 1 -6.98 -32.90 17.68
N VAL A 2 -7.91 -32.57 18.58
CA VAL A 2 -8.80 -31.39 18.43
C VAL A 2 -8.02 -30.06 18.49
N GLU A 3 -7.06 -29.93 19.41
CA GLU A 3 -6.25 -28.72 19.59
C GLU A 3 -5.40 -28.38 18.35
N ASN A 4 -4.68 -29.36 17.78
CA ASN A 4 -3.91 -29.16 16.54
C ASN A 4 -4.80 -28.75 15.35
N LYS A 5 -6.07 -29.19 15.32
CA LYS A 5 -7.03 -28.80 14.28
C LYS A 5 -7.37 -27.31 14.39
N VAL A 6 -7.66 -26.84 15.60
CA VAL A 6 -7.99 -25.42 15.87
C VAL A 6 -6.81 -24.52 15.52
N ILE A 7 -5.58 -24.87 15.92
CA ILE A 7 -4.37 -24.11 15.59
C ILE A 7 -4.19 -23.99 14.07
N THR A 8 -4.41 -25.09 13.34
CA THR A 8 -4.28 -25.09 11.87
C THR A 8 -5.34 -24.20 11.22
N GLU A 9 -6.58 -24.25 11.70
CA GLU A 9 -7.68 -23.43 11.18
C GLU A 9 -7.44 -21.93 11.41
N GLU A 10 -6.91 -21.54 12.57
CA GLU A 10 -6.56 -20.14 12.86
C GLU A 10 -5.42 -19.63 11.99
N LEU A 11 -4.39 -20.44 11.78
CA LEU A 11 -3.28 -20.09 10.90
C LEU A 11 -3.75 -19.93 9.44
N VAL A 12 -4.57 -20.86 8.94
CA VAL A 12 -5.17 -20.76 7.60
C VAL A 12 -6.02 -19.50 7.48
N THR A 13 -6.83 -19.20 8.50
CA THR A 13 -7.67 -18.00 8.52
C THR A 13 -6.84 -16.72 8.46
N ALA A 14 -5.76 -16.63 9.25
CA ALA A 14 -4.89 -15.46 9.26
C ALA A 14 -4.11 -15.27 7.94
N THR A 15 -3.76 -16.37 7.28
CA THR A 15 -2.93 -16.37 6.06
C THR A 15 -3.74 -16.34 4.76
N ALA A 16 -5.07 -16.52 4.81
CA ALA A 16 -5.95 -16.51 3.64
C ALA A 16 -5.82 -15.23 2.79
N VAL A 17 -5.50 -14.09 3.41
CA VAL A 17 -5.29 -12.83 2.69
C VAL A 17 -4.10 -12.88 1.73
N PHE A 18 -3.08 -13.71 2.01
CA PHE A 18 -1.91 -13.85 1.15
C PHE A 18 -2.23 -14.62 -0.12
N GLU A 19 -3.12 -15.62 -0.05
CA GLU A 19 -3.56 -16.36 -1.23
C GLU A 19 -4.25 -15.41 -2.22
N ASP A 20 -5.20 -14.62 -1.73
CA ASP A 20 -5.92 -13.66 -2.55
C ASP A 20 -4.97 -12.61 -3.17
N ILE A 21 -4.03 -12.08 -2.40
CA ILE A 21 -3.06 -11.10 -2.93
C ILE A 21 -2.14 -11.74 -3.96
N THR A 22 -1.63 -12.93 -3.67
CA THR A 22 -0.74 -13.64 -4.59
C THR A 22 -1.48 -13.97 -5.88
N THR A 23 -2.75 -14.36 -5.81
CA THR A 23 -3.59 -14.63 -6.97
C THR A 23 -3.81 -13.38 -7.81
N ASN A 24 -4.16 -12.25 -7.18
CA ASN A 24 -4.36 -10.98 -7.88
C ASN A 24 -3.05 -10.46 -8.51
N LEU A 25 -1.93 -10.54 -7.79
CA LEU A 25 -0.63 -10.05 -8.25
C LEU A 25 -0.04 -10.92 -9.36
N SER A 26 -0.20 -12.24 -9.24
CA SER A 26 0.34 -13.21 -10.21
C SER A 26 -0.54 -13.37 -11.43
N GLY A 27 -1.81 -12.96 -11.35
CA GLY A 27 -2.76 -12.97 -12.48
C GLY A 27 -2.65 -11.76 -13.39
N ASP A 28 -2.02 -10.67 -12.94
CA ASP A 28 -1.81 -9.47 -13.73
C ASP A 28 -0.57 -9.61 -14.62
N GLU A 29 -0.72 -9.41 -15.93
CA GLU A 29 0.39 -9.43 -16.90
C GLU A 29 1.44 -8.34 -16.59
N TYR A 30 1.00 -7.26 -15.94
CA TYR A 30 1.87 -6.16 -15.51
C TYR A 30 1.45 -5.60 -14.14
N THR A 31 2.11 -6.08 -13.08
CA THR A 31 1.94 -5.53 -11.73
C THR A 31 2.60 -4.15 -11.63
N THR A 32 1.80 -3.13 -11.30
CA THR A 32 2.26 -1.74 -11.12
C THR A 32 2.37 -1.36 -9.64
N ALA A 33 3.26 -0.42 -9.29
CA ALA A 33 3.35 0.11 -7.92
C ALA A 33 2.03 0.74 -7.42
N SER A 34 1.15 1.18 -8.34
CA SER A 34 -0.17 1.73 -8.04
C SER A 34 -1.16 0.72 -7.44
N SER A 35 -0.96 -0.60 -7.63
CA SER A 35 -1.82 -1.63 -7.02
C SER A 35 -1.45 -1.95 -5.57
N ILE A 36 -0.23 -1.61 -5.15
CA ILE A 36 0.30 -1.94 -3.83
C ILE A 36 -0.49 -1.27 -2.71
N LEU A 37 -0.86 0.00 -2.83
CA LEU A 37 -1.64 0.68 -1.78
C LEU A 37 -3.05 0.07 -1.62
N PRO A 38 -3.84 -0.18 -2.68
CA PRO A 38 -5.06 -0.98 -2.61
C PRO A 38 -4.88 -2.33 -1.90
N LEU A 39 -3.83 -3.07 -2.24
CA LEU A 39 -3.54 -4.38 -1.65
C LEU A 39 -3.20 -4.26 -0.16
N LEU A 40 -2.34 -3.31 0.22
CA LEU A 40 -2.01 -3.03 1.61
C LEU A 40 -3.26 -2.69 2.42
N ARG A 41 -4.19 -1.90 1.88
CA ARG A 41 -5.46 -1.61 2.56
C ARG A 41 -6.28 -2.86 2.80
N ARG A 42 -6.35 -3.74 1.80
CA ARG A 42 -7.04 -5.02 1.93
C ARG A 42 -6.40 -5.91 3.00
N MET A 43 -5.07 -5.97 3.05
CA MET A 43 -4.32 -6.67 4.11
C MET A 43 -4.66 -6.14 5.48
N LYS A 44 -4.56 -4.81 5.66
CA LYS A 44 -4.84 -4.16 6.95
C LYS A 44 -6.26 -4.46 7.43
N LYS A 45 -7.24 -4.43 6.52
CA LYS A 45 -8.63 -4.77 6.83
C LYS A 45 -8.78 -6.24 7.26
N SER A 46 -8.13 -7.17 6.56
CA SER A 46 -8.19 -8.60 6.88
C SER A 46 -7.49 -8.97 8.19
N LEU A 47 -6.41 -8.24 8.52
CA LEU A 47 -5.61 -8.44 9.73
C LEU A 47 -6.13 -7.64 10.91
N GLN A 48 -7.22 -6.89 10.75
CA GLN A 48 -7.84 -6.17 11.85
C GLN A 48 -8.29 -7.16 12.93
N LEU A 49 -7.96 -6.86 14.18
CA LEU A 49 -8.37 -7.64 15.33
C LEU A 49 -9.88 -7.49 15.55
N THR A 50 -10.53 -8.59 15.88
CA THR A 50 -11.96 -8.63 16.22
C THR A 50 -12.15 -9.16 17.65
N GLU A 51 -13.26 -8.78 18.30
CA GLU A 51 -13.57 -9.26 19.65
C GLU A 51 -13.77 -10.79 19.72
N THR A 52 -14.04 -11.42 18.58
CA THR A 52 -14.20 -12.87 18.45
C THR A 52 -12.88 -13.61 18.19
N ASP A 53 -11.78 -12.89 17.96
CA ASP A 53 -10.48 -13.53 17.71
C ASP A 53 -9.96 -14.16 19.01
N SER A 54 -9.48 -15.41 18.92
CA SER A 54 -8.74 -16.03 20.01
C SER A 54 -7.41 -15.32 20.27
N THR A 55 -6.80 -15.58 21.43
CA THR A 55 -5.47 -15.02 21.76
C THR A 55 -4.43 -15.38 20.70
N LEU A 56 -4.40 -16.63 20.24
CA LEU A 56 -3.45 -17.09 19.22
C LEU A 56 -3.69 -16.38 17.88
N LEU A 57 -4.94 -16.25 17.44
CA LEU A 57 -5.26 -15.54 16.20
C LEU A 57 -4.88 -14.05 16.27
N GLN A 58 -5.09 -13.41 17.44
CA GLN A 58 -4.66 -12.02 17.66
C GLN A 58 -3.14 -11.87 17.56
N GLU A 59 -2.38 -12.79 18.16
CA GLU A 59 -0.91 -12.80 18.08
C GLU A 59 -0.43 -12.96 16.64
N ILE A 60 -0.98 -13.93 15.89
CA ILE A 60 -0.62 -14.17 14.49
C ILE A 60 -0.92 -12.92 13.62
N LYS A 61 -2.13 -12.37 13.72
CA LYS A 61 -2.52 -11.17 12.97
C LYS A 61 -1.61 -9.98 13.29
N THR A 62 -1.27 -9.81 14.57
CA THR A 62 -0.40 -8.73 15.04
C THR A 62 1.01 -8.87 14.49
N GLU A 63 1.57 -10.08 14.50
CA GLU A 63 2.92 -10.33 13.98
C GLU A 63 3.00 -10.07 12.47
N ILE A 64 2.00 -10.55 11.71
CA ILE A 64 1.90 -10.27 10.27
C ILE A 64 1.77 -8.76 10.02
N TYR A 65 0.89 -8.08 10.76
CA TYR A 65 0.68 -6.64 10.61
C TYR A 65 1.96 -5.85 10.93
N SER A 66 2.69 -6.24 11.99
CA SER A 66 3.97 -5.64 12.38
C SER A 66 5.01 -5.75 11.27
N ALA A 67 5.16 -6.93 10.67
CA ALA A 67 6.07 -7.15 9.55
C ALA A 67 5.70 -6.30 8.31
N LEU A 68 4.40 -6.13 8.03
CA LEU A 68 3.94 -5.23 6.95
C LEU A 68 4.24 -3.77 7.27
N LYS A 69 3.96 -3.33 8.49
CA LYS A 69 4.22 -1.97 8.95
C LYS A 69 5.69 -1.59 8.81
N CYS A 70 6.59 -2.46 9.23
CA CYS A 70 8.03 -2.27 9.11
C CYS A 70 8.48 -2.01 7.66
N ARG A 71 7.85 -2.67 6.68
CA ARG A 71 8.23 -2.56 5.26
C ARG A 71 7.58 -1.40 4.53
N TYR A 72 6.34 -1.04 4.89
CA TYR A 72 5.51 -0.15 4.06
C TYR A 72 5.15 1.19 4.71
N GLU A 73 5.31 1.38 6.02
CA GLU A 73 4.87 2.62 6.71
C GLU A 73 5.94 3.73 6.79
N THR A 74 6.97 3.72 5.93
CA THR A 74 7.86 4.89 5.82
C THR A 74 7.17 6.02 5.06
N GLU A 75 7.31 7.26 5.52
CA GLU A 75 6.63 8.43 4.93
C GLU A 75 6.93 8.62 3.44
N ASN A 76 8.19 8.41 3.03
CA ASN A 76 8.61 8.54 1.64
C ASN A 76 7.94 7.49 0.75
N LEU A 77 7.94 6.23 1.18
CA LEU A 77 7.30 5.15 0.42
C LEU A 77 5.79 5.34 0.37
N MET A 78 5.16 5.69 1.49
CA MET A 78 3.71 5.95 1.53
C MET A 78 3.31 7.12 0.63
N SER A 79 4.13 8.17 0.58
CA SER A 79 3.90 9.30 -0.33
C SER A 79 4.00 8.87 -1.80
N LEU A 80 5.02 8.07 -2.14
CA LEU A 80 5.16 7.49 -3.47
C LEU A 80 3.96 6.61 -3.84
N LEU A 81 3.58 5.66 -2.98
CA LEU A 81 2.46 4.75 -3.23
C LEU A 81 1.11 5.48 -3.37
N ARG A 82 0.90 6.57 -2.60
CA ARG A 82 -0.26 7.45 -2.75
C ARG A 82 -0.28 8.11 -4.12
N LEU A 83 0.83 8.67 -4.58
CA LEU A 83 0.94 9.28 -5.91
C LEU A 83 0.75 8.25 -7.02
N CYS A 84 1.40 7.09 -6.94
CA CYS A 84 1.24 6.01 -7.93
C CYS A 84 -0.24 5.60 -8.06
N SER A 85 -0.92 5.40 -6.93
CA SER A 85 -2.34 5.02 -6.91
C SER A 85 -3.24 6.13 -7.45
N PHE A 86 -2.94 7.38 -7.07
CA PHE A 86 -3.68 8.56 -7.53
C PHE A 86 -3.60 8.74 -9.05
N CYS A 87 -2.42 8.53 -9.64
CA CYS A 87 -2.20 8.64 -11.07
C CYS A 87 -2.79 7.47 -11.87
N ASP A 88 -3.13 6.36 -11.22
CA ASP A 88 -3.72 5.19 -11.88
C ASP A 88 -5.25 5.33 -11.99
N PRO A 89 -5.82 5.37 -13.21
CA PRO A 89 -7.27 5.49 -13.40
C PRO A 89 -8.10 4.38 -12.75
N ARG A 90 -7.52 3.20 -12.49
CA ARG A 90 -8.18 2.07 -11.82
C ARG A 90 -8.45 2.38 -10.35
N PHE A 91 -7.58 3.16 -9.71
CA PHE A 91 -7.59 3.35 -8.25
C PHE A 91 -7.93 4.78 -7.85
N LYS A 92 -7.31 5.78 -8.48
CA LYS A 92 -7.51 7.21 -8.20
C LYS A 92 -7.36 7.47 -6.69
N LEU A 93 -8.29 8.21 -6.09
CA LEU A 93 -8.32 8.53 -4.66
C LEU A 93 -9.08 7.49 -3.81
N ASN A 94 -9.60 6.42 -4.40
CA ASN A 94 -10.44 5.45 -3.67
C ASN A 94 -9.65 4.68 -2.60
N PHE A 95 -8.32 4.60 -2.77
CA PHE A 95 -7.42 3.83 -1.93
C PHE A 95 -6.44 4.68 -1.10
N VAL A 96 -6.65 6.00 -1.00
CA VAL A 96 -5.89 6.87 -0.08
C VAL A 96 -6.68 7.17 1.20
N TYR A 97 -5.97 7.33 2.34
CA TYR A 97 -6.59 7.61 3.66
C TYR A 97 -7.08 9.03 3.77
N ASP A 98 -6.31 9.93 3.18
CA ASP A 98 -6.61 11.33 3.14
C ASP A 98 -6.37 11.81 1.70
N ALA A 99 -7.47 12.15 1.04
CA ALA A 99 -7.44 12.62 -0.33
C ALA A 99 -6.77 14.00 -0.42
N ASP A 100 -6.90 14.84 0.59
CA ASP A 100 -6.39 16.21 0.57
C ASP A 100 -4.89 16.24 0.82
N ILE A 101 -4.38 15.39 1.72
CA ILE A 101 -2.92 15.14 1.84
C ILE A 101 -2.35 14.67 0.51
N THR A 102 -3.02 13.72 -0.16
CA THR A 102 -2.53 13.19 -1.45
C THR A 102 -2.50 14.27 -2.54
N LYS A 103 -3.56 15.09 -2.63
CA LYS A 103 -3.59 16.24 -3.56
C LYS A 103 -2.50 17.26 -3.25
N SER A 104 -2.26 17.55 -1.97
CA SER A 104 -1.21 18.47 -1.54
C SER A 104 0.19 17.99 -1.94
N ILE A 105 0.49 16.70 -1.69
CA ILE A 105 1.75 16.08 -2.12
C ILE A 105 1.89 16.15 -3.65
N ALA A 106 0.83 15.83 -4.39
CA ALA A 106 0.85 15.89 -5.85
C ALA A 106 1.10 17.31 -6.36
N LEU A 107 0.45 18.31 -5.76
CA LEU A 107 0.62 19.72 -6.13
C LEU A 107 2.04 20.21 -5.83
N SER A 108 2.61 19.86 -4.66
CA SER A 108 4.00 20.19 -4.33
C SER A 108 4.95 19.61 -5.37
N LYS A 109 4.79 18.32 -5.70
CA LYS A 109 5.65 17.65 -6.68
C LYS A 109 5.51 18.24 -8.07
N MET A 110 4.30 18.55 -8.52
CA MET A 110 4.06 19.22 -9.81
C MET A 110 4.69 20.60 -9.86
N THR A 111 4.62 21.36 -8.76
CA THR A 111 5.23 22.70 -8.66
C THR A 111 6.76 22.62 -8.69
N GLU A 112 7.36 21.65 -7.99
CA GLU A 112 8.80 21.37 -8.06
C GLU A 112 9.24 21.08 -9.50
N MET A 113 8.55 20.16 -10.18
CA MET A 113 8.87 19.78 -11.56
C MET A 113 8.76 20.97 -12.52
N TYR A 114 7.70 21.79 -12.41
CA TYR A 114 7.53 22.98 -13.24
C TYR A 114 8.66 24.02 -13.04
N ASN A 115 9.10 24.21 -11.80
CA ASN A 115 10.19 25.14 -11.49
C ASN A 115 11.55 24.64 -12.01
N GLU A 116 11.80 23.34 -11.92
CA GLU A 116 13.00 22.70 -12.47
C GLU A 116 13.05 22.81 -14.01
N GLU A 117 11.93 22.55 -14.70
CA GLU A 117 11.81 22.72 -16.15
C GLU A 117 12.02 24.17 -16.59
N SER A 118 11.48 25.13 -15.84
CA SER A 118 11.65 26.56 -16.10
C SER A 118 13.11 26.99 -15.94
N TYR A 119 13.82 26.49 -14.93
CA TYR A 119 15.23 26.76 -14.70
C TYR A 119 16.13 26.16 -15.80
N ASN A 120 15.88 24.91 -16.18
CA ASN A 120 16.64 24.22 -17.22
C ASN A 120 16.47 24.89 -18.59
N SER A 121 15.26 25.32 -18.92
CA SER A 121 14.96 26.03 -20.18
C SER A 121 15.66 27.39 -20.26
N ALA A 122 15.69 28.14 -19.16
CA ALA A 122 16.38 29.44 -19.08
C ALA A 122 17.91 29.33 -19.11
N THR A 123 18.47 28.17 -18.70
CA THR A 123 19.92 27.92 -18.71
C THR A 123 20.41 27.52 -20.10
N ILE A 124 19.62 26.76 -20.85
CA ILE A 124 19.94 26.37 -22.23
C ILE A 124 20.00 27.62 -23.14
N GLN A 125 19.05 28.55 -23.01
CA GLN A 125 19.03 29.80 -23.80
C GLN A 125 20.17 30.79 -23.52
N ARG A 126 20.96 30.62 -22.45
CA ARG A 126 22.07 31.52 -22.11
C ARG A 126 23.42 31.07 -22.66
N ASN A 127 23.49 29.86 -23.20
CA ASN A 127 24.74 29.24 -23.67
C ASN A 127 24.83 29.15 -25.21
N ASP A 128 23.86 29.71 -25.93
CA ASP A 128 23.86 29.94 -27.38
C ASP A 128 24.09 31.44 -27.68
#